data_AF-A0A816BBN9-F1
#
_entry.id   AF-A0A816BBN9-F1
#
_cell.length_a   1.000
_cell.length_b   1.000
_cell.length_c   1.000
_cell.angle_alpha   90.00
_cell.angle_beta   90.00
_cell.angle_gamma   90.00
#
_symmetry.space_group_name_H-M   'P 1'
#
loop_
_entity.id
_entity.type
_entity.pdbx_description
1 polymer ?
#
loop_
_entity_poly.entity_id
_entity_poly.type
_entity_poly.pdbx_seq_one_letter_code
_entity_poly.pdbx_strand_id
1 'polypeptide(L)'
;LVSVLTQLTQELLSYSTSDRNAPLLELLQLLDRDLTYVSDIVKKALQVKKTGTGDPELLTNAEKLLQIHKPCVTLVGPLITLLPNEDVSLANMASHNLSLLTQLIGSEGKEILNRNYCLIFSTVLKSADSSKQKILLRSLKRLITADKRNLEVARACNDELLDSLNKIKKSAAIEADVGLVGHIDELLQLFG
;
A
#
# COMPACT_ATOMS: atom_id res chain seq x y z
N LEU A 1 -14.92 -1.53 15.62
CA LEU A 1 -14.55 -0.30 14.89
C LEU A 1 -13.92 -0.62 13.55
N VAL A 2 -12.77 -1.31 13.50
CA VAL A 2 -12.06 -1.66 12.26
C VAL A 2 -12.94 -2.31 11.19
N SER A 3 -13.72 -3.33 11.55
CA SER A 3 -14.64 -3.99 10.61
C SER A 3 -15.74 -3.06 10.10
N VAL A 4 -16.22 -2.14 10.93
CA VAL A 4 -17.25 -1.15 10.56
C VAL A 4 -16.66 -0.10 9.62
N LEU A 5 -15.46 0.41 9.90
CA LEU A 5 -14.76 1.33 8.99
C LEU A 5 -14.50 0.68 7.63
N THR A 6 -14.12 -0.60 7.65
CA THR A 6 -13.90 -1.39 6.44
C THR A 6 -15.17 -1.50 5.61
N GLN A 7 -16.27 -1.87 6.25
CA GLN A 7 -17.58 -2.02 5.60
C GLN A 7 -18.10 -0.70 5.06
N LEU A 8 -18.06 0.39 5.84
CA LEU A 8 -18.51 1.71 5.41
C LEU A 8 -17.68 2.25 4.24
N THR A 9 -16.37 2.02 4.24
CA THR A 9 -15.50 2.40 3.11
C THR A 9 -15.92 1.67 1.83
N GLN A 10 -16.18 0.36 1.92
CA GLN A 10 -16.64 -0.43 0.78
C GLN A 10 -18.03 -0.02 0.30
N GLU A 11 -18.95 0.27 1.22
CA GLU A 11 -20.29 0.76 0.90
C GLU A 11 -20.22 2.12 0.20
N LEU A 12 -19.42 3.06 0.71
CA LEU A 12 -19.24 4.37 0.09
C LEU A 12 -18.72 4.29 -1.34
N LEU A 13 -17.82 3.33 -1.62
CA LEU A 13 -17.29 3.08 -2.95
C LEU A 13 -18.31 2.48 -3.94
N SER A 14 -19.48 2.05 -3.46
CA SER A 14 -20.57 1.59 -4.32
C SER A 14 -21.50 2.72 -4.80
N TYR A 15 -21.48 3.90 -4.15
CA TYR A 15 -22.27 5.07 -4.56
C TYR A 15 -21.61 5.88 -5.70
N SER A 16 -22.37 6.76 -6.36
CA SER A 16 -21.86 7.66 -7.40
C SER A 16 -20.78 8.62 -6.87
N THR A 17 -19.87 9.05 -7.76
CA THR A 17 -18.66 9.80 -7.41
C THR A 17 -18.89 11.21 -6.86
N SER A 18 -20.00 11.88 -7.21
CA SER A 18 -20.27 13.29 -6.86
C SER A 18 -20.39 13.58 -5.36
N ASP A 19 -20.91 12.63 -4.57
CA ASP A 19 -21.31 12.89 -3.18
C ASP A 19 -20.57 12.03 -2.15
N ARG A 20 -19.63 11.18 -2.60
CA ARG A 20 -18.93 10.22 -1.74
C ARG A 20 -17.53 10.63 -1.29
N ASN A 21 -16.88 11.56 -1.98
CA ASN A 21 -15.46 11.84 -1.74
C ASN A 21 -15.20 12.46 -0.36
N ALA A 22 -16.02 13.41 0.08
CA ALA A 22 -15.90 14.03 1.39
C ALA A 22 -16.07 13.03 2.55
N PRO A 23 -17.17 12.26 2.65
CA PRO A 23 -17.31 11.27 3.72
C PRO A 23 -16.25 10.15 3.63
N LEU A 24 -15.85 9.77 2.42
CA LEU A 24 -14.77 8.79 2.24
C LEU A 24 -13.43 9.33 2.75
N LEU A 25 -13.10 10.59 2.50
CA LEU A 25 -11.89 11.23 3.01
C LEU A 25 -11.87 11.23 4.55
N GLU A 26 -12.99 11.55 5.21
CA GLU A 26 -13.10 11.51 6.67
C GLU A 26 -12.88 10.09 7.22
N LEU A 27 -13.48 9.08 6.59
CA LEU A 27 -13.24 7.68 6.96
C LEU A 27 -11.78 7.27 6.78
N LEU A 28 -11.15 7.68 5.68
CA LEU A 28 -9.75 7.39 5.44
C LEU A 28 -8.83 8.12 6.44
N GLN A 29 -9.17 9.35 6.85
CA GLN A 29 -8.43 10.06 7.91
C GLN A 29 -8.56 9.37 9.27
N LEU A 30 -9.73 8.81 9.59
CA LEU A 30 -9.91 8.04 10.81
C LEU A 30 -9.12 6.72 10.75
N LEU A 31 -9.17 6.02 9.61
CA LEU A 31 -8.37 4.82 9.37
C LEU A 31 -6.87 5.12 9.46
N ASP A 32 -6.41 6.26 8.94
CA ASP A 32 -5.01 6.67 8.99
C ASP A 32 -4.49 6.78 10.43
N ARG A 33 -5.25 7.45 11.31
CA ARG A 33 -4.90 7.59 12.72
C ARG A 33 -4.76 6.24 13.41
N ASP A 34 -5.69 5.32 13.12
CA ASP A 34 -5.71 3.97 13.66
C ASP A 34 -4.52 3.14 13.14
N LEU A 35 -4.29 3.12 11.82
CA LEU A 35 -3.17 2.40 11.20
C LEU A 35 -1.81 2.96 11.63
N THR A 36 -1.69 4.26 11.81
CA THR A 36 -0.48 4.92 12.32
C THR A 36 -0.17 4.46 13.74
N TYR A 37 -1.18 4.47 14.62
CA TYR A 37 -1.03 3.96 15.98
C TYR A 37 -0.56 2.50 15.99
N VAL A 38 -1.21 1.62 15.23
CA VAL A 38 -0.83 0.21 15.14
C VAL A 38 0.59 0.05 14.58
N SER A 39 0.92 0.78 13.52
CA SER A 39 2.25 0.77 12.91
C SER A 39 3.34 1.11 13.93
N ASP A 40 3.11 2.11 14.78
CA ASP A 40 4.09 2.53 15.77
C ASP A 40 4.24 1.53 16.92
N ILE A 41 3.15 0.89 17.37
CA ILE A 41 3.24 -0.20 18.35
C ILE A 41 3.99 -1.40 17.76
N VAL A 42 3.69 -1.78 16.52
CA VAL A 42 4.38 -2.89 15.83
C VAL A 42 5.86 -2.59 15.64
N LYS A 43 6.25 -1.36 15.26
CA LYS A 43 7.66 -0.97 15.16
C LYS A 43 8.39 -1.09 16.51
N LYS A 44 7.79 -0.61 17.60
CA LYS A 44 8.35 -0.74 18.95
C LYS A 44 8.52 -2.21 19.34
N ALA A 45 7.50 -3.04 19.11
CA ALA A 45 7.55 -4.47 19.35
C ALA A 45 8.66 -5.16 18.54
N LEU A 46 8.82 -4.82 17.25
CA LEU A 46 9.91 -5.34 16.41
C LEU A 46 11.29 -4.94 16.92
N GLN A 47 11.45 -3.73 17.48
CA GLN A 47 12.70 -3.32 18.12
C GLN A 47 13.01 -4.18 19.35
N VAL A 48 12.03 -4.38 20.24
CA VAL A 48 12.18 -5.28 21.41
C VAL A 48 12.57 -6.69 20.97
N LYS A 49 11.91 -7.22 19.93
CA LYS A 49 12.25 -8.54 19.35
C LYS A 49 13.69 -8.60 18.83
N LYS A 50 14.18 -7.51 18.22
CA LYS A 50 15.52 -7.45 17.61
C LYS A 50 16.62 -7.30 18.65
N THR A 51 16.42 -6.48 19.69
CA THR A 51 17.45 -6.20 20.69
C THR A 51 17.38 -7.10 21.91
N GLY A 52 16.25 -7.78 22.14
CA GLY A 52 15.99 -8.57 23.34
C GLY A 52 15.78 -7.73 24.60
N THR A 53 15.70 -6.40 24.46
CA THR A 53 15.59 -5.44 25.57
C THR A 53 14.29 -4.66 25.47
N GLY A 54 13.54 -4.57 26.56
CA GLY A 54 12.29 -3.83 26.65
C GLY A 54 11.17 -4.67 27.24
N ASP A 55 9.96 -4.14 27.20
CA ASP A 55 8.76 -4.77 27.74
C ASP A 55 8.29 -5.93 26.82
N PRO A 56 8.34 -7.20 27.27
CA PRO A 56 7.86 -8.33 26.50
C PRO A 56 6.35 -8.26 26.20
N GLU A 57 5.55 -7.54 27.00
CA GLU A 57 4.12 -7.39 26.75
C GLU A 57 3.83 -6.63 25.45
N LEU A 58 4.75 -5.77 25.00
CA LEU A 58 4.63 -5.07 23.72
C LEU A 58 4.55 -6.04 22.53
N LEU A 59 5.24 -7.18 22.58
CA LEU A 59 5.17 -8.21 21.53
C LEU A 59 3.75 -8.79 21.45
N THR A 60 3.22 -9.19 22.60
CA THR A 60 1.88 -9.76 22.72
C THR A 60 0.79 -8.74 22.34
N ASN A 61 0.95 -7.49 22.74
CA ASN A 61 0.01 -6.42 22.41
C ASN A 61 0.04 -6.07 20.92
N ALA A 62 1.21 -6.02 20.30
CA ALA A 62 1.34 -5.83 18.86
C ALA A 62 0.68 -6.97 18.08
N GLU A 63 0.86 -8.23 18.51
CA GLU A 63 0.21 -9.37 17.88
C GLU A 63 -1.31 -9.30 17.98
N LYS A 64 -1.86 -8.98 19.17
CA LYS A 64 -3.30 -8.77 19.36
C LYS A 64 -3.84 -7.67 18.45
N LEU A 65 -3.13 -6.54 18.34
CA LEU A 65 -3.52 -5.44 17.45
C LEU A 65 -3.54 -5.90 15.98
N LEU A 66 -2.52 -6.62 15.53
CA LEU A 66 -2.49 -7.16 14.16
C LEU A 66 -3.67 -8.12 13.89
N GLN A 67 -4.03 -8.97 14.85
CA GLN A 67 -5.21 -9.85 14.73
C GLN A 67 -6.51 -9.07 14.61
N ILE A 68 -6.69 -8.00 15.41
CA ILE A 68 -7.86 -7.12 15.33
C ILE A 68 -7.95 -6.43 13.96
N HIS A 69 -6.80 -6.08 13.37
CA HIS A 69 -6.71 -5.34 12.11
C HIS A 69 -6.68 -6.22 10.86
N LYS A 70 -6.69 -7.54 11.01
CA LYS A 70 -6.73 -8.50 9.90
C LYS A 70 -7.80 -8.18 8.84
N PRO A 71 -9.04 -7.75 9.17
CA PRO A 71 -10.05 -7.39 8.18
C PRO A 71 -9.65 -6.25 7.23
N CYS A 72 -8.74 -5.36 7.64
CA CYS A 72 -8.28 -4.24 6.81
C CYS A 72 -7.63 -4.69 5.51
N VAL A 73 -7.18 -5.95 5.39
CA VAL A 73 -6.66 -6.51 4.14
C VAL A 73 -7.61 -6.31 2.96
N THR A 74 -8.92 -6.36 3.22
CA THR A 74 -9.97 -6.16 2.21
C THR A 74 -10.05 -4.72 1.69
N LEU A 75 -9.38 -3.77 2.33
CA LEU A 75 -9.27 -2.38 1.88
C LEU A 75 -8.14 -2.14 0.90
N VAL A 76 -7.22 -3.08 0.69
CA VAL A 76 -6.12 -2.89 -0.26
C VAL A 76 -6.63 -2.57 -1.67
N GLY A 77 -7.55 -3.39 -2.19
CA GLY A 77 -8.15 -3.18 -3.50
C GLY A 77 -8.85 -1.81 -3.62
N PRO A 78 -9.80 -1.49 -2.71
CA PRO A 78 -10.39 -0.16 -2.57
C PRO A 78 -9.38 0.99 -2.60
N LEU A 79 -8.33 0.93 -1.79
CA LEU A 79 -7.30 1.97 -1.72
C LEU A 79 -6.53 2.11 -3.04
N ILE A 80 -6.21 0.99 -3.71
CA ILE A 80 -5.59 1.02 -5.04
C ILE A 80 -6.51 1.72 -6.04
N THR A 81 -7.82 1.42 -6.04
CA THR A 81 -8.77 2.06 -6.97
C THR A 81 -8.96 3.56 -6.74
N LEU A 82 -8.58 4.07 -5.57
CA LEU A 82 -8.62 5.51 -5.25
C LEU A 82 -7.34 6.26 -5.61
N LEU A 83 -6.25 5.56 -5.97
CA LEU A 83 -4.99 6.20 -6.34
C LEU A 83 -5.09 7.17 -7.54
N PRO A 84 -5.88 6.89 -8.61
CA PRO A 84 -6.03 7.80 -9.74
C PRO A 84 -7.19 8.80 -9.55
N ASN A 85 -7.72 8.98 -8.33
CA ASN A 85 -8.82 9.90 -8.08
C ASN A 85 -8.43 11.36 -8.38
N GLU A 86 -9.34 12.13 -8.97
CA GLU A 86 -9.14 13.54 -9.30
C GLU A 86 -9.05 14.42 -8.04
N ASP A 87 -9.71 14.02 -6.95
CA ASP A 87 -9.52 14.63 -5.65
C ASP A 87 -8.15 14.23 -5.08
N VAL A 88 -7.22 15.18 -5.16
CA VAL A 88 -5.82 15.02 -4.72
C VAL A 88 -5.74 14.67 -3.23
N SER A 89 -6.61 15.23 -2.39
CA SER A 89 -6.60 14.95 -0.94
C SER A 89 -6.98 13.50 -0.68
N LEU A 90 -8.01 13.03 -1.38
CA LEU A 90 -8.47 11.64 -1.31
C LEU A 90 -7.43 10.66 -1.87
N ALA A 91 -6.85 10.95 -3.03
CA ALA A 91 -5.81 10.11 -3.65
C ALA A 91 -4.55 10.02 -2.77
N ASN A 92 -4.15 11.11 -2.12
CA ASN A 92 -3.00 11.14 -1.22
C ASN A 92 -3.28 10.37 0.08
N MET A 93 -4.46 10.56 0.66
CA MET A 93 -4.87 9.80 1.85
C MET A 93 -4.95 8.30 1.55
N ALA A 94 -5.50 7.92 0.40
CA ALA A 94 -5.55 6.52 -0.05
C ALA A 94 -4.13 5.93 -0.22
N SER A 95 -3.22 6.67 -0.85
CA SER A 95 -1.83 6.26 -1.01
C SER A 95 -1.11 6.08 0.34
N HIS A 96 -1.40 6.95 1.32
CA HIS A 96 -0.78 6.87 2.63
C HIS A 96 -1.32 5.67 3.43
N ASN A 97 -2.64 5.48 3.47
CA ASN A 97 -3.28 4.34 4.10
C ASN A 97 -2.82 3.02 3.48
N LEU A 98 -2.68 2.96 2.14
CA LEU A 98 -2.14 1.79 1.45
C LEU A 98 -0.70 1.48 1.88
N SER A 99 0.14 2.50 2.04
CA SER A 99 1.51 2.36 2.52
C SER A 99 1.57 1.80 3.94
N LEU A 100 0.75 2.30 4.85
CA LEU A 100 0.68 1.78 6.22
C LEU A 100 0.14 0.35 6.24
N LEU A 101 -0.97 0.11 5.53
CA LEU A 101 -1.61 -1.19 5.48
C LEU A 101 -0.65 -2.25 4.94
N THR A 102 -0.03 -2.03 3.78
CA THR A 102 0.94 -2.96 3.16
C THR A 102 2.13 -3.31 4.06
N GLN A 103 2.44 -2.49 5.07
CA GLN A 103 3.46 -2.81 6.08
C GLN A 103 2.97 -3.78 7.15
N LEU A 104 1.65 -3.84 7.39
CA LEU A 104 1.01 -4.61 8.45
C LEU A 104 0.44 -5.96 7.97
N ILE A 105 0.06 -6.09 6.69
CA ILE A 105 -0.72 -7.25 6.19
C ILE A 105 0.02 -8.59 6.04
N GLY A 106 1.31 -8.69 6.38
CA GLY A 106 2.04 -9.96 6.48
C GLY A 106 1.65 -11.03 5.44
N SER A 107 1.31 -12.23 5.91
CA SER A 107 0.81 -13.35 5.09
C SER A 107 -0.68 -13.31 4.75
N GLU A 108 -1.41 -12.30 5.21
CA GLU A 108 -2.83 -12.10 4.86
C GLU A 108 -2.98 -11.54 3.45
N GLY A 109 -1.88 -11.06 2.86
CA GLY A 109 -1.79 -10.46 1.52
C GLY A 109 -2.08 -11.38 0.32
N LYS A 110 -2.77 -12.51 0.50
CA LYS A 110 -2.92 -13.56 -0.53
C LYS A 110 -3.90 -13.14 -1.62
N GLU A 111 -3.52 -13.38 -2.87
CA GLU A 111 -4.38 -13.17 -4.06
C GLU A 111 -5.00 -11.77 -4.17
N ILE A 112 -4.37 -10.76 -3.59
CA ILE A 112 -4.89 -9.38 -3.60
C ILE A 112 -4.66 -8.73 -4.96
N LEU A 113 -3.54 -9.04 -5.62
CA LEU A 113 -3.18 -8.37 -6.86
C LEU A 113 -3.96 -8.96 -8.03
N ASN A 114 -4.45 -8.10 -8.91
CA ASN A 114 -5.06 -8.47 -10.19
C ASN A 114 -4.57 -7.52 -11.30
N ARG A 115 -4.89 -7.84 -12.56
CA ARG A 115 -4.43 -7.05 -13.71
C ARG A 115 -4.86 -5.59 -13.67
N ASN A 116 -6.09 -5.31 -13.23
CA ASN A 116 -6.59 -3.94 -13.12
C ASN A 116 -5.74 -3.13 -12.13
N TYR A 117 -5.36 -3.72 -11.00
CA TYR A 117 -4.50 -3.06 -10.01
C TYR A 117 -3.11 -2.78 -10.55
N CYS A 118 -2.51 -3.70 -11.31
CA CYS A 118 -1.23 -3.47 -11.99
C CYS A 118 -1.31 -2.30 -12.98
N LEU A 119 -2.41 -2.20 -13.74
CA LEU A 119 -2.64 -1.09 -14.67
C LEU A 119 -2.80 0.24 -13.91
N ILE A 120 -3.52 0.26 -12.80
CA ILE A 120 -3.65 1.46 -11.95
C ILE A 120 -2.28 1.91 -11.43
N PHE A 121 -1.48 0.99 -10.88
CA PHE A 121 -0.11 1.31 -10.46
C PHE A 121 0.70 1.88 -11.61
N SER A 122 0.66 1.24 -12.79
CA SER A 122 1.38 1.67 -13.98
C SER A 122 1.03 3.11 -14.39
N THR A 123 -0.27 3.43 -14.40
CA THR A 123 -0.79 4.77 -14.74
C THR A 123 -0.38 5.80 -13.69
N VAL A 124 -0.63 5.54 -12.41
CA VAL A 124 -0.38 6.52 -11.33
C VAL A 124 1.11 6.76 -11.14
N LEU A 125 1.96 5.73 -11.29
CA LEU A 125 3.41 5.86 -11.19
C LEU A 125 3.97 6.82 -12.25
N LYS A 126 3.42 6.80 -13.47
CA LYS A 126 3.85 7.68 -14.58
C LYS A 126 3.57 9.16 -14.32
N SER A 127 2.51 9.49 -13.58
CA SER A 127 2.08 10.87 -13.31
C SER A 127 2.47 11.39 -11.92
N ALA A 128 2.99 10.54 -11.04
CA ALA A 128 3.36 10.89 -9.68
C ALA A 128 4.74 11.56 -9.60
N ASP A 129 4.94 12.42 -8.60
CA ASP A 129 6.27 12.90 -8.23
C ASP A 129 7.15 11.80 -7.63
N SER A 130 8.47 12.04 -7.53
CA SER A 130 9.43 11.06 -7.01
C SER A 130 9.08 10.55 -5.59
N SER A 131 8.58 11.42 -4.72
CA SER A 131 8.23 11.03 -3.34
C SER A 131 7.08 10.02 -3.34
N LYS A 132 6.02 10.31 -4.08
CA LYS A 132 4.86 9.43 -4.24
C LYS A 132 5.22 8.15 -5.01
N GLN A 133 6.06 8.23 -6.04
CA GLN A 133 6.58 7.05 -6.74
C GLN A 133 7.28 6.08 -5.78
N LYS A 134 8.17 6.58 -4.90
CA LYS A 134 8.86 5.75 -3.90
C LYS A 134 7.88 5.07 -2.94
N ILE A 135 6.82 5.76 -2.51
CA ILE A 135 5.78 5.17 -1.66
C ILE A 135 5.07 4.04 -2.40
N LEU A 136 4.59 4.32 -3.61
CA LEU A 136 3.84 3.36 -4.43
C LEU A 136 4.67 2.13 -4.80
N LEU A 137 5.94 2.30 -5.17
CA LEU A 137 6.85 1.20 -5.47
C LEU A 137 7.08 0.30 -4.26
N ARG A 138 7.25 0.87 -3.06
CA ARG A 138 7.39 0.09 -1.82
C ARG A 138 6.11 -0.68 -1.50
N SER A 139 4.95 -0.06 -1.67
CA SER A 139 3.65 -0.73 -1.48
C SER A 139 3.45 -1.86 -2.48
N LEU A 140 3.74 -1.63 -3.77
CA LEU A 140 3.65 -2.63 -4.82
C LEU A 140 4.60 -3.81 -4.57
N LYS A 141 5.86 -3.53 -4.22
CA LYS A 141 6.84 -4.56 -3.84
C LYS A 141 6.29 -5.45 -2.74
N ARG A 142 5.77 -4.86 -1.66
CA ARG A 142 5.20 -5.59 -0.53
C ARG A 142 4.04 -6.49 -0.95
N LEU A 143 3.11 -5.97 -1.77
CA LEU A 143 1.99 -6.75 -2.30
C LEU A 143 2.45 -7.94 -3.15
N ILE A 144 3.40 -7.71 -4.06
CA ILE A 144 3.99 -8.76 -4.90
C ILE A 144 4.66 -9.83 -4.05
N THR A 145 5.42 -9.45 -3.02
CA THR A 145 6.14 -10.40 -2.17
C THR A 145 5.27 -11.09 -1.12
N ALA A 146 4.04 -10.62 -0.89
CA ALA A 146 3.16 -11.19 0.13
C ALA A 146 2.65 -12.59 -0.23
N ASP A 147 2.53 -12.90 -1.52
CA ASP A 147 2.08 -14.20 -2.01
C ASP A 147 2.60 -14.48 -3.43
N LYS A 148 2.91 -15.75 -3.73
CA LYS A 148 3.45 -16.14 -5.05
C LYS A 148 2.48 -15.86 -6.20
N ARG A 149 1.16 -15.98 -5.98
CA ARG A 149 0.14 -15.68 -7.00
C ARG A 149 0.12 -14.20 -7.34
N ASN A 150 0.40 -13.30 -6.37
CA ASN A 150 0.54 -11.88 -6.66
C ASN A 150 1.73 -11.60 -7.59
N LEU A 151 2.85 -12.29 -7.40
CA LEU A 151 3.99 -12.21 -8.31
C LEU A 151 3.66 -12.73 -9.71
N GLU A 152 2.95 -13.86 -9.81
CA GLU A 152 2.49 -14.40 -11.10
C GLU A 152 1.59 -13.42 -11.85
N VAL A 153 0.63 -12.80 -11.14
CA VAL A 153 -0.22 -11.74 -11.71
C VAL A 153 0.62 -10.55 -12.17
N ALA A 154 1.56 -10.08 -11.35
CA ALA A 154 2.42 -8.95 -11.71
C ALA A 154 3.25 -9.26 -12.97
N ARG A 155 3.76 -10.49 -13.10
CA ARG A 155 4.46 -10.99 -14.30
C ARG A 155 3.52 -11.16 -15.51
N ALA A 156 2.25 -11.46 -15.30
CA ALA A 156 1.27 -11.49 -16.40
C ALA A 156 0.94 -10.08 -16.91
N CYS A 157 1.15 -9.04 -16.09
CA CYS A 157 0.98 -7.63 -16.45
C CYS A 157 2.32 -6.96 -16.82
N ASN A 158 3.32 -7.76 -17.18
CA ASN A 158 4.70 -7.31 -17.29
C ASN A 158 4.83 -6.20 -18.32
N ASP A 159 4.19 -6.28 -19.49
CA ASP A 159 4.40 -5.29 -20.56
C ASP A 159 4.06 -3.85 -20.12
N GLU A 160 2.89 -3.64 -19.49
CA GLU A 160 2.46 -2.30 -19.07
C GLU A 160 3.20 -1.80 -17.83
N LEU A 161 3.48 -2.69 -16.88
CA LEU A 161 4.18 -2.34 -15.64
C LEU A 161 5.68 -2.12 -15.88
N LEU A 162 6.32 -2.99 -16.64
CA LEU A 162 7.74 -2.91 -17.01
C LEU A 162 8.04 -1.68 -17.85
N ASP A 163 7.19 -1.34 -18.83
CA ASP A 163 7.28 -0.10 -19.58
C ASP A 163 7.26 1.12 -18.64
N SER A 164 6.34 1.11 -17.68
CA SER A 164 6.22 2.19 -16.69
C SER A 164 7.44 2.29 -15.80
N LEU A 165 7.93 1.17 -15.27
CA LEU A 165 9.12 1.12 -14.43
C LEU A 165 10.38 1.58 -15.18
N ASN A 166 10.58 1.14 -16.43
CA ASN A 166 11.73 1.53 -17.24
C ASN A 166 11.69 3.03 -17.60
N LYS A 167 10.53 3.57 -17.93
CA LYS A 167 10.36 5.02 -18.18
C LYS A 167 10.73 5.84 -16.95
N ILE A 168 10.20 5.46 -15.78
CA ILE A 168 10.49 6.17 -14.53
C ILE A 168 11.96 6.02 -14.15
N LYS A 169 12.55 4.83 -14.30
CA LYS A 169 13.98 4.60 -14.04
C LYS A 169 14.86 5.50 -14.88
N LYS A 170 14.54 5.67 -16.17
CA LYS A 170 15.28 6.56 -17.07
C LYS A 170 15.19 8.02 -16.60
N SER A 171 14.00 8.51 -16.27
CA SER A 171 13.82 9.87 -15.74
C SER A 171 14.57 10.06 -14.41
N ALA A 172 14.44 9.12 -13.48
CA ALA A 172 15.11 9.16 -12.18
C ALA A 172 16.65 9.17 -12.32
N ALA A 173 17.20 8.44 -13.28
CA ALA A 173 18.64 8.44 -13.55
C ALA A 173 19.12 9.80 -14.10
N ILE A 174 18.31 10.46 -14.94
CA ILE A 174 18.60 11.82 -15.44
C ILE A 174 18.60 12.82 -14.28
N GLU A 175 17.65 12.68 -13.35
CA GLU A 175 17.52 13.52 -12.15
C GLU A 175 18.50 13.14 -11.02
N ALA A 176 19.36 12.13 -11.22
CA ALA A 176 20.27 11.59 -10.24
C ALA A 176 19.59 11.09 -8.93
N ASP A 177 18.33 10.65 -9.00
CA ASP A 177 17.59 10.07 -7.86
C ASP A 177 17.94 8.59 -7.68
N VAL A 178 19.09 8.35 -7.06
CA VAL A 178 19.62 6.99 -6.79
C VAL A 178 18.65 6.15 -5.97
N GLY A 179 17.90 6.76 -5.05
CA GLY A 179 16.94 6.06 -4.20
C GLY A 179 15.75 5.51 -4.98
N LEU A 180 15.22 6.29 -5.92
CA LEU A 180 14.14 5.85 -6.80
C LEU A 180 14.63 4.75 -7.76
N VAL A 181 15.82 4.92 -8.36
CA VAL A 181 16.43 3.90 -9.22
C VAL A 181 16.59 2.57 -8.46
N GLY A 182 17.09 2.61 -7.23
CA GLY A 182 17.25 1.41 -6.39
C GLY A 182 15.94 0.68 -6.12
N HIS A 183 14.86 1.42 -5.78
CA HIS A 183 13.54 0.79 -5.59
C HIS A 183 13.01 0.13 -6.86
N ILE A 184 13.26 0.72 -8.03
CA ILE A 184 12.84 0.14 -9.30
C ILE A 184 13.66 -1.11 -9.60
N ASP A 185 14.97 -1.08 -9.42
CA ASP A 185 15.85 -2.24 -9.65
C ASP A 185 15.48 -3.44 -8.79
N GLU A 186 15.20 -3.22 -7.50
CA GLU A 186 14.71 -4.26 -6.60
C GLU A 186 13.39 -4.89 -7.09
N LEU A 187 12.51 -4.10 -7.69
CA LEU A 187 11.23 -4.57 -8.22
C LEU A 187 11.44 -5.33 -9.53
N LEU A 188 12.30 -4.82 -10.42
CA LEU A 188 12.67 -5.44 -11.69
C LEU A 188 13.29 -6.83 -11.49
N GLN A 189 14.12 -7.00 -10.45
CA GLN A 189 14.69 -8.29 -10.09
C GLN A 189 13.64 -9.36 -9.74
N LEU A 190 12.46 -8.97 -9.24
CA LEU A 190 11.37 -9.93 -8.97
C LEU A 190 10.74 -10.48 -10.25
N PHE A 191 10.80 -9.73 -11.36
CA PHE A 191 10.27 -10.16 -12.65
C PHE A 191 11.21 -11.07 -13.45
N GLY A 192 12.44 -11.27 -12.97
CA GLY A 192 13.45 -12.17 -13.58
C GLY A 192 12.93 -13.55 -13.92
#